data_AF-A0A8S9KNM1-F1
#
_entry.id   AF-A0A8S9KNM1-F1
#
_cell.length_a   1.000
_cell.length_b   1.000
_cell.length_c   1.000
_cell.angle_alpha   90.00
_cell.angle_beta   90.00
_cell.angle_gamma   90.00
#
_symmetry.space_group_name_H-M   'P 1'
#
loop_
_entity.id
_entity.type
_entity.pdbx_description
1 polymer ?
#
loop_
_entity_poly.entity_id
_entity_poly.type
_entity_poly.pdbx_seq_one_letter_code
_entity_poly.pdbx_strand_id
1 'polypeptide(L)'
;MGGGGMEELTEDEKRALRGSKFAPLTSLPSSSRSQLPRLAHPGGPLKTNKAAALAKFLERKLQDPNGLSSIDPDLIELAVKNARDTVISSEYCKTKIL
;
A
#
# COMPACT_ATOMS: atom_id res chain seq x y z
N MET A 1 25.53 -34.80 0.05
CA MET A 1 26.07 -33.50 -0.43
C MET A 1 25.82 -32.45 0.63
N GLY A 2 26.88 -31.72 1.04
CA GLY A 2 26.89 -30.58 1.97
C GLY A 2 26.92 -30.99 3.44
N GLY A 3 27.91 -30.69 4.28
CA GLY A 3 29.08 -29.80 4.26
C GLY A 3 29.37 -29.56 5.76
N GLY A 4 30.55 -29.83 6.33
CA GLY A 4 31.87 -29.35 5.96
C GLY A 4 32.31 -28.35 7.03
N GLY A 5 33.11 -28.82 8.01
CA GLY A 5 33.90 -27.97 8.91
C GLY A 5 33.25 -27.48 10.21
N MET A 6 33.02 -28.37 11.17
CA MET A 6 33.22 -27.99 12.57
C MET A 6 34.62 -28.46 12.98
N GLU A 7 35.62 -27.80 12.41
CA GLU A 7 36.93 -27.77 13.05
C GLU A 7 36.72 -27.20 14.45
N GLU A 8 37.28 -27.87 15.44
CA GLU A 8 37.14 -27.56 16.86
C GLU A 8 37.60 -26.13 17.12
N LEU A 9 36.67 -25.18 17.08
CA LEU A 9 36.96 -23.78 17.32
C LEU A 9 37.61 -23.65 18.70
N THR A 10 38.74 -22.93 18.76
CA THR A 10 39.44 -22.67 20.01
C THR A 10 38.50 -21.93 20.98
N GLU A 11 38.74 -22.09 22.29
CA GLU A 11 37.92 -21.48 23.36
C GLU A 11 37.70 -19.97 23.12
N ASP A 12 38.71 -19.27 22.61
CA ASP A 12 38.64 -17.84 22.30
C ASP A 12 37.70 -17.52 21.12
N GLU A 13 37.73 -18.34 20.06
CA GLU A 13 36.84 -18.19 18.90
C GLU A 13 35.38 -18.48 19.26
N LYS A 14 35.13 -19.49 20.11
CA LYS A 14 33.79 -19.77 20.66
C LYS A 14 33.27 -18.60 21.49
N ARG A 15 34.14 -17.92 22.26
CA ARG A 15 33.77 -16.76 23.07
C ARG A 15 33.49 -15.52 22.21
N ALA A 16 34.24 -15.33 21.13
CA ALA A 16 34.00 -14.26 20.16
C ALA A 16 32.64 -14.40 19.44
N LEU A 17 32.26 -15.62 19.05
CA LEU A 17 30.94 -15.89 18.45
C LEU A 17 29.78 -15.61 19.41
N ARG A 18 29.96 -15.84 20.73
CA ARG A 18 28.97 -15.48 21.76
C ARG A 18 28.80 -13.96 21.92
N GLY A 19 29.85 -13.18 21.68
CA GLY A 19 29.82 -11.72 21.69
C GLY A 19 29.33 -11.08 20.38
N SER A 20 29.20 -11.88 19.31
CA SER A 20 28.80 -11.41 17.98
C SER A 20 27.35 -10.93 17.97
N LYS A 21 27.13 -9.69 17.52
CA LYS A 21 25.80 -9.09 17.30
C LYS A 21 25.02 -9.74 16.14
N PHE A 22 25.69 -10.60 15.36
CA PHE A 22 25.15 -11.27 14.18
C PHE A 22 24.86 -12.76 14.40
N ALA A 23 25.05 -13.30 15.61
CA ALA A 23 24.53 -14.61 15.91
C ALA A 23 23.00 -14.58 15.81
N PRO A 24 22.35 -15.53 15.09
CA PRO A 24 20.90 -15.66 15.12
C PRO A 24 20.51 -15.74 16.58
N LEU A 25 19.69 -14.79 17.06
CA LEU A 25 19.26 -14.74 18.46
C LEU A 25 18.70 -16.11 18.80
N THR A 26 19.48 -16.92 19.51
CA THR A 26 19.12 -18.30 19.84
C THR A 26 17.87 -18.22 20.69
N SER A 27 16.76 -18.63 20.09
CA SER A 27 15.53 -19.13 20.71
C SER A 27 15.37 -18.72 22.18
N LEU A 28 14.92 -17.48 22.42
CA LEU A 28 14.32 -17.17 23.72
C LEU A 28 13.18 -18.18 23.95
N PRO A 29 12.97 -18.64 25.21
CA PRO A 29 11.85 -19.52 25.51
C PRO A 29 10.60 -18.86 24.96
N SER A 30 9.72 -19.67 24.37
CA SER A 30 8.41 -19.30 23.85
C SER A 30 7.57 -18.65 24.96
N SER A 31 7.93 -17.42 25.31
CA SER A 31 7.14 -16.55 26.14
C SER A 31 6.01 -16.16 25.22
N SER A 32 4.80 -16.50 25.63
CA SER A 32 3.51 -16.12 25.05
C SER A 32 3.36 -14.60 25.00
N ARG A 33 4.28 -13.93 24.29
CA ARG A 33 4.14 -12.58 23.83
C ARG A 33 3.15 -12.71 22.70
N SER A 34 1.88 -12.62 23.09
CA SER A 34 0.79 -12.09 22.29
C SER A 34 1.39 -11.46 21.05
N GLN A 35 1.21 -12.10 19.90
CA GLN A 35 1.66 -11.56 18.63
C GLN A 35 1.01 -10.18 18.52
N LEU A 36 1.74 -9.15 18.94
CA LEU A 36 1.27 -7.78 18.88
C LEU A 36 0.89 -7.60 17.42
N PRO A 37 -0.38 -7.25 17.11
CA PRO A 37 -0.80 -7.06 15.74
C PRO A 37 0.23 -6.12 15.12
N ARG A 38 0.94 -6.59 14.09
CA ARG A 38 1.99 -5.80 13.45
C ARG A 38 1.31 -4.51 13.02
N LEU A 39 1.61 -3.42 13.71
CA LEU A 39 1.11 -2.10 13.32
C LEU A 39 1.55 -1.93 11.88
N ALA A 40 0.57 -1.68 11.00
CA ALA A 40 0.87 -1.49 9.59
C ALA A 40 1.93 -0.40 9.51
N HIS A 41 3.06 -0.72 8.86
CA HIS A 41 4.07 0.27 8.52
C HIS A 41 3.40 1.54 7.96
N PRO A 42 3.88 2.74 8.34
CA PRO A 42 3.27 4.00 7.93
C PRO A 42 3.29 4.24 6.40
N GLY A 43 3.94 3.36 5.62
CA GLY A 43 3.92 3.34 4.15
C GLY A 43 3.24 2.12 3.53
N GLY A 44 2.44 1.37 4.31
CA GLY A 44 1.77 0.18 3.79
C GLY A 44 0.70 0.46 2.75
N PRO A 45 0.29 -0.57 1.97
CA PRO A 45 -0.73 -0.40 0.95
C PRO A 45 -2.02 0.17 1.57
N LEU A 46 -2.26 1.45 1.33
CA LEU A 46 -3.47 2.11 1.76
C LEU A 46 -4.58 1.68 0.81
N LYS A 47 -5.61 1.02 1.35
CA LYS A 47 -6.87 0.82 0.65
C LYS A 47 -7.49 2.19 0.38
N THR A 48 -7.26 2.73 -0.82
CA THR A 48 -7.83 4.00 -1.25
C THR A 48 -9.20 3.76 -1.88
N ASN A 49 -10.16 4.65 -1.60
CA ASN A 49 -11.42 4.67 -2.31
C ASN A 49 -11.13 4.98 -3.79
N LYS A 50 -11.46 4.04 -4.69
CA LYS A 50 -11.16 4.16 -6.12
C LYS A 50 -11.73 5.44 -6.72
N ALA A 51 -12.95 5.84 -6.34
CA ALA A 51 -13.58 7.06 -6.82
C ALA A 51 -12.85 8.31 -6.31
N ALA A 52 -12.51 8.35 -5.03
CA ALA A 52 -11.78 9.49 -4.44
C ALA A 52 -10.37 9.63 -5.03
N ALA A 53 -9.69 8.50 -5.26
CA ALA A 53 -8.38 8.49 -5.90
C ALA A 53 -8.46 9.00 -7.35
N LEU A 54 -9.49 8.57 -8.09
CA LEU A 54 -9.72 9.03 -9.46
C LEU A 54 -10.01 10.54 -9.51
N ALA A 55 -10.86 11.05 -8.62
CA ALA A 55 -11.19 12.48 -8.55
C ALA A 55 -9.94 13.33 -8.29
N LYS A 56 -9.11 12.94 -7.32
CA LYS A 56 -7.84 13.62 -7.03
C LYS A 56 -6.82 13.48 -8.15
N PHE A 57 -6.86 12.39 -8.90
CA PHE A 57 -6.00 12.24 -10.08
C PHE A 57 -6.40 13.25 -11.16
N LEU A 58 -7.70 13.33 -11.49
CA LEU A 58 -8.21 14.29 -12.48
C LEU A 58 -7.96 15.74 -12.07
N GLU A 59 -8.17 16.09 -10.79
CA GLU A 59 -7.84 17.42 -10.27
C GLU A 59 -6.38 17.80 -10.50
N ARG A 60 -5.44 16.89 -10.21
CA ARG A 60 -4.01 17.12 -10.47
C ARG A 60 -3.71 17.22 -11.97
N LYS A 61 -4.34 16.39 -12.80
CA LYS A 61 -4.16 16.43 -14.26
C LYS A 61 -4.71 17.70 -14.91
N LEU A 62 -5.73 18.33 -14.33
CA LEU A 62 -6.28 19.59 -14.83
C LEU A 62 -5.36 20.79 -14.56
N GLN A 63 -4.50 20.72 -13.54
CA GLN A 63 -3.51 21.78 -13.26
C GLN A 63 -2.32 21.73 -14.23
N ASP A 64 -2.06 20.57 -14.83
CA ASP A 64 -1.01 20.41 -15.83
C ASP A 64 -1.54 20.84 -17.21
N PRO A 65 -0.90 21.79 -17.91
CA PRO A 65 -1.39 22.28 -19.21
C PRO A 65 -1.49 21.20 -20.30
N ASN A 66 -0.72 20.11 -20.13
CA ASN A 66 -0.74 18.93 -21.00
C ASN A 66 -1.25 17.68 -20.27
N GLY A 67 -1.86 17.80 -19.08
CA GLY A 67 -2.18 16.66 -18.23
C GLY A 67 -3.26 15.74 -18.79
N LEU A 68 -4.12 16.27 -19.66
CA LEU A 68 -5.21 15.54 -20.31
C LEU A 68 -4.82 14.97 -21.69
N SER A 69 -3.63 15.28 -22.22
CA SER A 69 -3.24 14.84 -23.57
C SER A 69 -3.07 13.32 -23.69
N SER A 70 -2.88 12.62 -22.56
CA SER A 70 -2.81 11.17 -22.51
C SER A 70 -4.17 10.48 -22.33
N ILE A 71 -5.26 11.25 -22.29
CA ILE A 71 -6.62 10.74 -22.08
C ILE A 71 -7.37 10.85 -23.39
N ASP A 72 -8.13 9.82 -23.72
CA ASP A 72 -8.98 9.80 -24.90
C ASP A 72 -10.08 10.89 -24.80
N PRO A 73 -10.14 11.86 -25.72
CA PRO A 73 -11.14 12.92 -25.70
C PRO A 73 -12.58 12.39 -25.79
N ASP A 74 -12.81 11.29 -26.52
CA ASP A 74 -14.15 10.71 -26.69
C ASP A 74 -14.69 10.17 -25.36
N LEU A 75 -13.78 9.62 -24.53
CA LEU A 75 -14.11 9.13 -23.20
C LEU A 75 -14.48 10.28 -22.25
N ILE A 76 -13.82 11.44 -22.37
CA ILE A 76 -14.13 12.64 -21.58
C ILE A 76 -15.53 13.14 -21.95
N GLU A 77 -15.85 13.23 -23.24
CA GLU A 77 -17.15 13.68 -23.72
C GLU A 77 -18.28 12.78 -23.21
N LEU A 78 -18.11 11.46 -23.34
CA LEU A 78 -19.09 10.49 -22.84
C LEU A 78 -19.27 10.58 -21.32
N ALA A 79 -18.18 10.75 -20.57
CA ALA A 79 -18.23 10.90 -19.12
C ALA A 79 -19.01 12.16 -18.70
N VAL A 80 -18.77 13.29 -19.38
CA VAL A 80 -19.49 14.56 -19.13
C VAL A 80 -20.98 14.41 -19.43
N LYS A 81 -21.33 13.77 -20.55
CA LYS A 81 -22.71 13.49 -20.90
C LYS A 81 -23.41 12.65 -19.83
N ASN A 82 -22.84 11.50 -19.47
CA ASN A 82 -23.40 10.60 -18.45
C ASN A 82 -23.55 11.28 -17.07
N ALA A 83 -22.59 12.14 -16.68
CA ALA A 83 -22.66 12.87 -15.44
C ALA A 83 -23.83 13.87 -15.43
N ARG A 84 -24.03 14.63 -16.52
CA ARG A 84 -25.15 15.56 -16.67
C ARG A 84 -26.48 14.83 -16.63
N ASP A 85 -26.60 13.73 -17.35
CA ASP A 85 -27.82 12.90 -17.38
C ASP A 85 -28.16 12.37 -15.98
N THR A 86 -27.16 12.00 -15.19
CA THR A 86 -27.34 11.55 -13.81
C THR A 86 -27.82 12.68 -12.88
N VAL A 87 -27.24 13.88 -13.00
CA VAL A 87 -27.67 15.05 -12.22
C VAL A 87 -29.11 15.41 -12.56
N ILE A 88 -29.43 15.51 -13.85
CA ILE A 88 -30.76 15.85 -14.35
C ILE A 88 -31.81 14.84 -13.85
N SER A 89 -31.52 13.54 -13.92
CA SER A 89 -32.41 12.48 -13.41
C SER A 89 -32.65 12.61 -11.89
N SER A 90 -31.62 12.97 -11.12
CA SER A 90 -31.75 13.14 -9.67
C SER A 90 -32.56 14.39 -9.28
N GLU A 91 -32.46 15.47 -10.05
CA GLU A 91 -33.24 16.70 -9.83
C GLU A 91 -34.73 16.46 -10.10
N TYR A 92 -35.09 15.77 -11.19
CA TYR A 92 -36.47 15.38 -11.47
C TYR A 92 -37.06 14.43 -10.41
N CYS A 93 -36.24 13.61 -9.76
CA CYS A 93 -36.69 12.74 -8.68
C CYS A 93 -36.93 13.52 -7.36
N LYS A 94 -36.21 14.62 -7.13
CA LYS A 94 -36.44 15.52 -5.98
C LYS A 94 -37.71 16.36 -6.13
N THR A 95 -38.02 16.83 -7.34
CA THR A 95 -39.21 17.69 -7.56
C THR A 95 -40.53 16.92 -7.59
N LYS A 96 -40.51 15.60 -7.79
CA LYS A 96 -41.72 14.74 -7.80
C LYS A 96 -42.19 14.26 -6.42
N ILE A 97 -41.48 14.60 -5.34
CA ILE A 97 -41.82 14.24 -3.96
C ILE A 97 -42.55 15.39 -3.22
N LEU A 98 -42.83 16.51 -3.90
CA LEU A 98 -43.66 17.60 -3.36
C LEU A 98 -45.04 17.62 -4.02
#